data_AF-A0A1S6GYS5-F1
#
_entry.id   AF-A0A1S6GYS5-F1
#
_cell.length_a   1.000
_cell.length_b   1.000
_cell.length_c   1.000
_cell.angle_alpha   90.00
_cell.angle_beta   90.00
_cell.angle_gamma   90.00
#
_symmetry.space_group_name_H-M   'P 1'
#
loop_
_entity.id
_entity.type
_entity.pdbx_description
1 polymer ?
#
loop_
_entity_poly.entity_id
_entity_poly.type
_entity_poly.pdbx_seq_one_letter_code
_entity_poly.pdbx_strand_id
1 'polypeptide(L)' 'MDINKELIKRMDLINEEVSSLTKLLKKYVKEDDKSFRCGKCGSSFVYIRRKDKKLLCRKCGNIQDIDIEGDDENA' A
#
# COMPACT_ATOMS: atom_id res chain seq x y z
N MET A 1 -31.13 2.54 33.94
CA MET A 1 -30.00 2.51 32.99
C MET A 1 -29.89 3.90 32.40
N ASP A 2 -28.74 4.55 32.58
CA ASP A 2 -28.51 5.92 32.15
C ASP A 2 -28.05 5.88 30.68
N ILE A 3 -28.95 6.22 29.76
CA ILE A 3 -28.76 6.09 28.31
C ILE A 3 -27.46 6.80 27.87
N ASN A 4 -27.11 7.90 28.54
CA ASN A 4 -25.87 8.64 28.28
C ASN A 4 -24.61 7.81 28.58
N LYS A 5 -24.61 6.99 29.63
CA LYS A 5 -23.48 6.10 29.95
C LYS A 5 -23.32 4.99 28.92
N GLU A 6 -24.43 4.49 28.39
CA GLU A 6 -24.41 3.45 27.37
C GLU A 6 -23.92 4.01 26.02
N LEU A 7 -24.31 5.23 25.67
CA LEU A 7 -23.81 5.94 24.48
C LEU A 7 -22.30 6.19 24.56
N ILE A 8 -21.79 6.60 25.72
CA ILE A 8 -20.35 6.83 25.93
C ILE A 8 -19.57 5.52 25.73
N LYS A 9 -20.02 4.41 26.31
CA LYS A 9 -19.37 3.10 26.13
C LYS A 9 -19.31 2.66 24.66
N ARG A 10 -20.38 2.89 23.90
CA ARG A 10 -20.40 2.56 22.47
C ARG A 10 -19.44 3.44 21.68
N MET A 11 -19.33 4.72 22.03
CA MET A 11 -18.38 5.64 21.42
C MET A 11 -16.93 5.19 21.65
N ASP A 12 -16.61 4.73 22.87
CA ASP A 12 -15.28 4.24 23.22
C ASP A 12 -14.91 2.97 22.43
N LEU A 13 -15.84 2.03 22.28
CA LEU A 13 -15.65 0.83 21.47
C LEU A 13 -15.37 1.17 19.99
N ILE A 14 -16.13 2.11 19.42
CA ILE A 14 -15.91 2.57 18.04
C ILE A 14 -14.53 3.22 17.89
N ASN A 15 -14.10 4.02 18.88
CA ASN A 15 -12.77 4.64 18.86
C ASN A 15 -11.64 3.59 18.89
N GLU A 16 -11.80 2.52 19.66
CA GLU A 16 -10.84 1.42 19.69
C GLU A 16 -10.78 0.65 18.36
N GLU A 17 -11.93 0.38 17.75
CA GLU A 17 -12.01 -0.25 16.43
C GLU A 17 -11.34 0.60 15.35
N VAL A 18 -11.63 1.91 15.31
CA VAL A 18 -11.02 2.85 14.35
C VAL A 18 -9.51 2.93 14.52
N SER A 19 -9.01 2.94 15.76
CA SER A 19 -7.57 2.92 16.05
C SER A 19 -6.92 1.64 15.54
N SER A 20 -7.57 0.50 15.72
CA SER A 20 -7.09 -0.81 15.27
C SER A 20 -7.05 -0.91 13.74
N LEU A 21 -8.12 -0.46 13.06
CA LEU A 21 -8.18 -0.37 11.61
C LEU A 21 -7.10 0.57 11.04
N THR A 22 -6.84 1.70 11.69
CA THR A 22 -5.81 2.64 11.26
C THR A 22 -4.41 2.01 11.32
N LYS A 23 -4.12 1.19 12.35
CA LYS A 23 -2.84 0.46 12.44
C LYS A 23 -2.70 -0.59 11.34
N LEU A 24 -3.78 -1.30 11.03
CA LEU A 24 -3.80 -2.27 9.92
C LEU A 24 -3.58 -1.58 8.57
N LEU A 25 -4.30 -0.51 8.28
CA LEU A 25 -4.12 0.28 7.05
C LEU A 25 -2.68 0.78 6.90
N LYS A 26 -2.09 1.32 7.98
CA LYS A 26 -0.67 1.73 7.98
C LYS A 26 0.29 0.57 7.68
N LYS A 27 -0.03 -0.65 8.12
CA LYS A 27 0.79 -1.84 7.83
C LYS A 27 0.70 -2.21 6.35
N TYR A 28 -0.51 -2.30 5.79
CA TYR A 28 -0.72 -2.66 4.38
C TYR A 28 -0.20 -1.61 3.40
N VAL A 29 -0.45 -0.31 3.66
CA VAL A 29 0.09 0.78 2.81
C VAL A 29 1.62 0.80 2.81
N LYS A 30 2.27 0.44 3.92
CA LYS A 30 3.73 0.37 4.00
C LYS A 30 4.31 -0.84 3.25
N GLU A 31 3.53 -1.88 3.02
CA GLU A 31 3.93 -3.02 2.19
C GLU A 31 3.84 -2.66 0.70
N ASP A 32 2.87 -1.85 0.28
CA ASP A 32 2.80 -1.31 -1.09
C ASP A 32 3.97 -0.39 -1.44
N ASP A 33 4.54 0.35 -0.48
CA ASP A 33 5.74 1.18 -0.68
C ASP A 33 7.02 0.40 -1.06
N LYS A 34 7.01 -0.95 -1.01
CA LYS A 34 8.11 -1.78 -1.51
C LYS A 34 8.20 -1.84 -3.04
N SER A 35 7.13 -1.53 -3.76
CA SER A 35 6.96 -1.98 -5.15
C SER A 35 7.64 -1.11 -6.23
N PHE A 36 8.23 0.04 -5.89
CA PHE A 36 8.85 0.93 -6.88
C PHE A 36 10.23 1.43 -6.46
N ARG A 37 11.17 0.52 -6.18
CA ARG A 37 12.60 0.85 -6.05
C ARG A 37 13.42 0.29 -7.20
N CYS A 38 14.45 1.02 -7.59
CA CYS A 38 15.42 0.54 -8.55
C CYS A 38 16.29 -0.56 -7.93
N GLY A 39 16.23 -1.79 -8.46
CA GLY A 39 17.08 -2.90 -8.00
C GLY A 39 18.58 -2.66 -8.17
N LYS A 40 18.99 -1.72 -9.03
CA LYS A 40 20.41 -1.37 -9.24
C LYS A 40 20.94 -0.31 -8.28
N CYS A 41 20.19 0.77 -8.04
CA CYS A 41 20.69 1.92 -7.27
C CYS A 41 19.85 2.29 -6.04
N GLY A 42 18.80 1.51 -5.75
CA GLY A 42 17.91 1.70 -4.60
C GLY A 42 16.98 2.91 -4.67
N SER A 43 17.01 3.68 -5.77
CA SER A 43 16.20 4.89 -5.95
C SER A 43 14.72 4.56 -6.07
N SER A 44 13.87 5.28 -5.33
CA SER A 44 12.41 5.21 -5.45
C SER A 44 11.86 5.91 -6.71
N PHE A 45 12.71 6.63 -7.46
CA PHE A 45 12.32 7.29 -8.71
C PHE A 45 12.40 6.34 -9.91
N VAL A 46 11.52 5.35 -9.94
CA VAL A 46 11.28 4.45 -11.09
C VAL A 46 9.87 4.70 -11.65
N TYR A 47 9.71 4.60 -12.97
CA TYR A 47 8.43 4.80 -13.64
C TYR A 47 8.21 3.78 -14.76
N ILE A 48 6.95 3.49 -15.07
CA ILE A 48 6.58 2.59 -16.15
C ILE A 48 6.76 3.29 -17.49
N ARG A 49 7.62 2.75 -18.34
CA ARG A 49 7.86 3.25 -19.69
C ARG A 49 6.83 2.62 -20.64
N ARG A 50 5.95 3.44 -21.21
CA ARG A 50 4.83 2.98 -22.07
C ARG A 50 5.25 2.16 -23.29
N LYS A 51 6.45 2.40 -23.83
CA LYS A 51 6.93 1.75 -25.06
C LYS A 51 7.08 0.24 -24.91
N ASP A 52 7.53 -0.21 -23.75
CA ASP A 52 7.95 -1.58 -23.47
C ASP A 52 7.41 -2.12 -22.15
N LYS A 53 6.56 -1.36 -21.45
CA LYS A 53 5.99 -1.70 -20.14
C LYS A 53 7.03 -2.08 -19.09
N LYS A 54 8.24 -1.54 -19.18
CA LYS A 54 9.35 -1.76 -18.23
C LYS A 54 9.47 -0.63 -17.21
N LEU A 55 10.09 -0.90 -16.06
CA LEU A 55 10.45 0.15 -15.09
C LEU A 55 11.77 0.81 -15.48
N LEU A 56 11.76 2.11 -15.74
CA LEU A 56 12.96 2.91 -15.95
C LEU A 56 13.28 3.76 -14.70
N CYS A 57 14.51 3.64 -14.21
CA CYS A 57 15.03 4.48 -13.14
C CYS A 57 15.55 5.81 -13.67
N ARG A 58 15.00 6.94 -13.21
CA ARG A 58 15.50 8.28 -13.60
C ARG A 58 16.90 8.59 -13.06
N LYS A 59 17.29 7.99 -11.93
CA LYS A 59 18.56 8.30 -11.27
C LYS A 59 19.76 7.67 -11.97
N CYS A 60 19.64 6.41 -12.39
CA CYS A 60 20.77 5.64 -12.94
C CYS A 60 20.54 5.09 -14.35
N GLY A 61 19.37 5.34 -14.94
CA GLY A 61 19.01 4.85 -16.28
C GLY A 61 18.72 3.35 -16.36
N ASN A 62 18.76 2.62 -15.24
CA ASN A 62 18.50 1.18 -15.23
C ASN A 62 17.06 0.87 -15.65
N ILE A 63 16.91 -0.11 -16.54
CA ILE A 63 15.63 -0.62 -17.00
C ILE A 63 15.42 -2.01 -16.37
N GLN A 64 14.27 -2.23 -15.75
CA GLN A 64 13.89 -3.50 -15.13
C GLN A 64 12.61 -4.01 -15.76
N ASP A 65 12.55 -5.32 -15.97
CA ASP A 65 11.31 -6.00 -16.35
C ASP A 65 10.31 -5.97 -15.19
N ILE A 66 9.02 -6.00 -15.54
CA ILE A 66 7.91 -6.07 -14.59
C ILE A 66 7.18 -7.36 -14.90
N ASP A 67 7.20 -8.30 -13.97
CA ASP A 67 6.30 -9.44 -14.01
C ASP A 67 4.95 -8.96 -13.50
N ILE A 68 4.04 -8.66 -14.42
CA ILE A 68 2.62 -8.49 -14.07
C ILE A 68 2.07 -9.91 -14.03
N GLU A 69 2.07 -10.53 -12.85
CA GLU A 69 1.29 -11.73 -12.63
C GLU A 69 -0.17 -11.36 -12.94
N GLY A 70 -0.71 -11.95 -14.00
CA GLY A 70 -2.12 -11.79 -14.33
C GLY A 70 -2.93 -12.48 -13.24
N ASP A 71 -3.88 -11.77 -12.65
CA ASP A 71 -4.99 -12.39 -11.90
C ASP A 71 -5.84 -13.22 -12.87
N ASP A 72 -5.34 -14.39 -13.28
CA ASP A 72 -6.14 -15.45 -13.89
C ASP A 72 -6.85 -16.24 -12.76
N GLU A 73 -7.69 -15.55 -11.98
CA GLU A 73 -8.71 -16.20 -11.15
C GLU A 73 -10.06 -15.52 -11.42
N ASN A 74 -10.77 -16.04 -12.42
CA ASN A 74 -12.23 -16.22 -12.42
C ASN A 74 -12.65 -16.91 -13.73
N ALA A 75 -12.46 -18.23 -13.76
CA ALA A 75 -13.14 -19.14 -14.68
C ALA A 75 -14.29 -19.84 -13.93
#